data_AF-A0A3S3PXI2-F1
#
_entry.id   AF-A0A3S3PXI2-F1
#
_cell.length_a   1.000
_cell.length_b   1.000
_cell.length_c   1.000
_cell.angle_alpha   90.00
_cell.angle_beta   90.00
_cell.angle_gamma   90.00
#
_symmetry.space_group_name_H-M   'P 1'
#
loop_
_entity.id
_entity.type
_entity.pdbx_description
1 polymer ?
#
loop_
_entity_poly.entity_id
_entity_poly.type
_entity_poly.pdbx_seq_one_letter_code
_entity_poly.pdbx_strand_id
1 'polypeptide(L)'
;MYAGERLVSNWSRLVVIVWVFVVWILTSSYSASFSSLLTLQQLKTINDIEHLIKNGDNVGYRQGSFVVNLLKDLKVEESKLKAYSTPEEYAEALSKRAVGAIFDEIPYLRLFLARSGNCAQYKMNTPGLGTTCSNEPDPSNSLTLDSFWGLFLITGAVSILAFSIFLFLFLSRNGHV
;
A
#
# COMPACT_ATOMS: atom_id res chain seq x y z
N MET A 1 2.38 -44.68 29.12
CA MET A 1 1.84 -45.29 27.88
C MET A 1 0.91 -44.29 27.23
N TYR A 2 1.35 -43.57 26.20
CA TYR A 2 0.43 -42.86 25.31
C TYR A 2 0.55 -43.56 23.96
N ALA A 3 -0.46 -44.36 23.64
CA ALA A 3 -0.61 -45.00 22.35
C ALA A 3 -0.91 -43.89 21.34
N GLY A 4 0.10 -43.51 20.55
CA GLY A 4 -0.09 -42.63 19.41
C GLY A 4 -0.88 -43.38 18.34
N GLU A 5 -2.18 -43.09 18.24
CA GLU A 5 -3.05 -43.59 17.19
C GLU A 5 -2.54 -43.07 15.83
N ARG A 6 -1.77 -43.91 15.14
CA ARG A 6 -1.22 -43.65 13.81
C ARG A 6 -2.10 -44.26 12.74
N LEU A 7 -3.30 -43.72 12.51
CA LEU A 7 -4.07 -44.01 11.27
C LEU A 7 -5.02 -42.85 10.92
N VAL A 8 -4.48 -41.65 10.75
CA VAL A 8 -5.15 -40.66 9.88
C VAL A 8 -4.85 -41.06 8.44
N SER A 9 -5.89 -41.44 7.69
CA SER A 9 -5.79 -41.94 6.32
C SER A 9 -4.97 -41.00 5.43
N ASN A 10 -4.31 -41.55 4.41
CA ASN A 10 -3.56 -40.77 3.42
C ASN A 10 -4.39 -39.62 2.80
N TRP A 11 -5.72 -39.76 2.80
CA TRP A 11 -6.70 -38.76 2.37
C TRP A 11 -6.82 -37.57 3.33
N SER A 12 -6.88 -37.81 4.63
CA SER A 12 -6.94 -36.71 5.62
C SER A 12 -5.67 -35.84 5.61
N ARG A 13 -4.51 -36.46 5.45
CA ARG A 13 -3.22 -35.75 5.34
C ARG A 13 -3.14 -34.91 4.07
N LEU A 14 -3.70 -35.40 2.96
CA LEU A 14 -3.83 -34.67 1.70
C LEU A 14 -4.68 -33.40 1.85
N VAL A 15 -5.85 -33.55 2.48
CA VAL A 15 -6.79 -32.43 2.69
C VAL A 15 -6.13 -31.33 3.52
N VAL A 16 -5.40 -31.68 4.59
CA VAL A 16 -4.69 -30.71 5.43
C VAL A 16 -3.58 -30.00 4.64
N ILE A 17 -2.82 -30.71 3.81
CA ILE A 17 -1.76 -30.12 2.98
C ILE A 17 -2.35 -29.12 1.98
N VAL A 18 -3.38 -29.52 1.24
CA VAL A 18 -4.07 -28.63 0.28
C VAL A 18 -4.65 -27.41 1.00
N TRP A 19 -5.25 -27.60 2.17
CA TRP A 19 -5.81 -26.51 2.97
C TRP A 19 -4.72 -25.52 3.44
N VAL A 20 -3.59 -26.00 3.95
CA VAL A 20 -2.44 -25.16 4.33
C VAL A 20 -1.88 -24.39 3.12
N PHE A 21 -1.80 -25.04 1.95
CA PHE A 21 -1.39 -24.39 0.70
C PHE A 21 -2.32 -23.24 0.30
N VAL A 22 -3.63 -23.44 0.38
CA VAL A 22 -4.62 -22.39 0.09
C VAL A 22 -4.45 -21.21 1.04
N VAL A 23 -4.31 -21.47 2.34
CA VAL A 23 -4.09 -20.41 3.34
C VAL A 23 -2.78 -19.65 3.09
N TRP A 24 -1.71 -20.34 2.68
CA TRP A 24 -0.44 -19.71 2.33
C TRP A 24 -0.59 -18.79 1.11
N ILE A 25 -1.22 -19.26 0.04
CA ILE A 25 -1.44 -18.46 -1.17
C ILE A 25 -2.22 -17.19 -0.83
N LEU A 26 -3.31 -17.31 -0.07
CA LEU A 26 -4.10 -16.16 0.40
C LEU A 26 -3.26 -15.16 1.20
N THR A 27 -2.42 -15.65 2.11
CA THR A 27 -1.54 -14.81 2.93
C THR A 27 -0.50 -14.09 2.07
N SER A 28 0.10 -14.79 1.10
CA SER A 28 1.11 -14.22 0.21
C SER A 28 0.53 -13.17 -0.74
N SER A 29 -0.67 -13.42 -1.30
CA SER A 29 -1.37 -12.48 -2.15
C SER A 29 -1.82 -11.24 -1.37
N TYR A 30 -2.38 -11.41 -0.18
CA TYR A 30 -2.79 -10.28 0.66
C TYR A 30 -1.58 -9.41 1.06
N SER A 31 -0.47 -10.04 1.46
CA SER A 31 0.77 -9.33 1.77
C SER A 31 1.33 -8.60 0.54
N ALA A 32 1.29 -9.21 -0.65
CA ALA A 32 1.78 -8.58 -1.88
C ALA A 32 0.91 -7.40 -2.33
N SER A 33 -0.42 -7.55 -2.28
CA SER A 33 -1.35 -6.45 -2.58
C SER A 33 -1.21 -5.30 -1.59
N PHE A 34 -1.00 -5.60 -0.30
CA PHE A 34 -0.74 -4.58 0.72
C PHE A 34 0.61 -3.88 0.49
N SER A 35 1.68 -4.64 0.24
CA SER A 35 3.00 -4.10 -0.05
C SER A 35 3.00 -3.25 -1.33
N SER A 36 2.28 -3.66 -2.37
CA SER A 36 2.13 -2.88 -3.63
C SER A 36 1.46 -1.54 -3.38
N LEU A 37 0.44 -1.50 -2.53
CA LEU A 37 -0.22 -0.25 -2.18
C LEU A 37 0.77 0.68 -1.46
N LEU A 38 1.48 0.18 -0.44
CA LEU A 38 2.40 0.99 0.35
C LEU A 38 3.58 1.52 -0.49
N THR A 39 4.14 0.71 -1.39
CA THR A 39 5.25 1.13 -2.24
C THR A 39 4.85 2.22 -3.24
N LEU A 40 3.62 2.17 -3.76
CA LEU A 40 3.09 3.25 -4.63
C LEU A 40 2.90 4.56 -3.87
N GLN A 41 2.40 4.50 -2.64
CA GLN A 41 2.22 5.70 -1.83
C GLN A 41 3.57 6.34 -1.47
N GLN A 42 4.57 5.53 -1.10
CA GLN A 42 5.92 6.02 -0.81
C GLN A 42 6.62 6.60 -2.04
N LEU A 43 6.59 5.92 -3.18
CA LEU A 43 7.23 6.41 -4.42
C LEU A 43 6.62 7.75 -4.89
N LYS A 44 5.28 7.87 -4.89
CA LYS A 44 4.61 9.10 -5.30
C LYS A 44 4.96 10.26 -4.35
N THR A 45 4.96 10.00 -3.05
CA THR A 45 5.28 11.00 -2.02
C THR A 45 6.74 11.46 -2.12
N ILE A 46 7.68 10.55 -2.36
CA ILE A 46 9.10 10.87 -2.54
C ILE A 46 9.30 11.73 -3.80
N ASN A 47 8.67 11.36 -4.92
CA ASN A 47 8.79 12.12 -6.16
C ASN A 47 8.20 13.54 -6.05
N ASP A 48 7.06 13.69 -5.36
CA ASP A 48 6.46 15.00 -5.08
C ASP A 48 7.39 15.85 -4.18
N ILE A 49 8.00 15.25 -3.14
CA ILE A 49 8.91 15.95 -2.23
C ILE A 49 10.23 16.33 -2.93
N GLU A 50 10.78 15.45 -3.77
CA GLU A 50 12.00 15.73 -4.53
C GLU A 50 11.80 16.92 -5.48
N HIS A 51 10.62 17.02 -6.11
CA HIS A 51 10.27 18.18 -6.92
C HIS A 51 10.23 19.49 -6.11
N LEU A 52 9.72 19.46 -4.88
CA LEU A 52 9.69 20.62 -3.99
C LEU A 52 11.10 21.04 -3.55
N ILE A 53 11.98 20.06 -3.27
CA ILE A 53 13.39 20.29 -2.95
C ILE A 53 14.12 20.92 -4.14
N LYS A 54 13.89 20.40 -5.35
CA LYS A 54 14.54 20.88 -6.58
C LYS A 54 14.11 22.29 -6.97
N ASN A 55 12.86 22.65 -6.68
CA ASN A 55 12.33 23.99 -6.93
C ASN A 55 12.73 25.00 -5.84
N GLY A 56 13.22 24.53 -4.69
CA GLY A 56 13.59 25.38 -3.55
C GLY A 56 12.38 25.98 -2.82
N ASP A 57 11.19 25.42 -3.03
CA ASP A 57 9.93 25.89 -2.46
C ASP A 57 9.87 25.62 -0.95
N ASN A 58 9.18 26.50 -0.22
CA ASN A 58 8.91 26.24 1.20
C ASN A 58 7.77 25.22 1.34
N VAL A 59 7.84 24.38 2.37
CA VAL A 59 6.86 23.32 2.63
C VAL A 59 6.13 23.64 3.93
N GLY A 60 4.80 23.73 3.85
CA GLY A 60 3.95 23.93 5.00
C GLY A 60 3.63 22.62 5.71
N TYR A 61 3.54 22.65 7.03
CA TYR A 61 3.08 21.52 7.84
C TYR A 61 2.29 22.00 9.05
N ARG A 62 1.49 21.10 9.64
CA ARG A 62 0.73 21.43 10.84
C ARG A 62 1.60 21.48 12.09
N GLN A 63 1.51 22.56 12.86
CA GLN A 63 2.24 22.70 14.12
C GLN A 63 1.87 21.59 15.10
N GLY A 64 2.87 20.97 15.74
CA GLY A 64 2.68 19.87 16.68
C GLY A 64 2.34 18.52 16.04
N SER A 65 2.32 18.44 14.70
CA SER A 65 2.10 17.18 13.98
C SER A 65 3.39 16.35 13.86
N PHE A 66 3.24 15.02 13.82
CA PHE A 66 4.33 14.08 13.52
C PHE A 66 4.92 14.25 12.12
N VAL A 67 4.20 14.94 11.23
CA VAL A 67 4.60 15.23 9.84
C VAL A 67 5.97 15.90 9.78
N VAL A 68 6.32 16.75 10.77
CA VAL A 68 7.63 17.41 10.80
C VAL A 68 8.80 16.42 10.88
N ASN A 69 8.66 15.36 11.68
CA ASN A 69 9.71 14.36 11.84
C ASN A 69 9.83 13.52 10.58
N LEU A 70 8.69 13.18 9.95
CA LEU A 70 8.67 12.47 8.68
C LEU A 70 9.35 13.27 7.56
N LEU A 71 9.10 14.58 7.47
CA LEU A 71 9.74 15.45 6.48
C LEU A 71 11.25 15.56 6.71
N LYS A 72 11.70 15.58 7.98
CA LYS A 72 13.12 15.53 8.34
C LYS A 72 13.78 14.22 7.92
N ASP A 73 13.12 13.08 8.15
CA ASP A 73 13.62 11.76 7.71
C ASP A 73 13.71 11.66 6.18
N LEU A 74 12.85 12.39 5.47
CA LEU A 74 12.86 12.53 4.01
C LEU A 74 13.86 13.58 3.50
N LYS A 75 14.76 14.08 4.36
CA LYS A 75 15.82 15.05 4.05
C LYS A 75 15.33 16.43 3.58
N VAL A 76 14.12 16.83 3.96
CA VAL A 76 13.67 18.21 3.73
C VAL A 76 14.39 19.12 4.73
N GLU A 77 14.94 20.23 4.22
CA GLU A 77 15.68 21.19 5.04
C GLU A 77 14.74 21.89 6.02
N GLU A 78 15.10 21.90 7.31
CA GLU A 78 14.26 22.50 8.36
C GLU A 78 14.01 24.00 8.15
N SER A 79 14.92 24.71 7.49
CA SER A 79 14.75 26.13 7.12
C SER A 79 13.62 26.37 6.11
N LYS A 80 13.25 25.34 5.34
CA LYS A 80 12.17 25.36 4.34
C LYS A 80 10.84 24.93 4.93
N LEU A 81 10.83 24.38 6.14
CA LEU A 81 9.63 23.91 6.83
C LEU A 81 8.95 25.07 7.56
N LYS A 82 7.68 25.32 7.21
CA LYS A 82 6.86 26.34 7.87
C LYS A 82 5.69 25.70 8.62
N ALA A 83 5.62 25.97 9.92
CA ALA A 83 4.55 25.50 10.77
C ALA A 83 3.32 26.40 10.64
N TYR A 84 2.14 25.79 10.54
CA TYR A 84 0.85 26.46 10.47
C TYR A 84 -0.15 25.76 11.39
N SER A 85 -1.10 26.49 11.95
CA SER A 85 -2.04 25.95 12.95
C SER A 85 -3.50 26.01 12.51
N THR A 86 -3.84 26.95 11.63
CA THR A 86 -5.22 27.21 11.21
C THR A 86 -5.43 26.93 9.72
N PRO A 87 -6.64 26.49 9.32
CA PRO A 87 -6.97 26.31 7.91
C PRO A 87 -6.92 27.63 7.12
N GLU A 88 -7.16 28.76 7.75
CA GLU A 88 -7.08 30.08 7.11
C GLU A 88 -5.63 30.43 6.72
N GLU A 89 -4.65 30.11 7.58
CA GLU A 89 -3.23 30.24 7.27
C GLU A 89 -2.82 29.37 6.06
N TYR A 90 -3.44 28.21 5.89
CA TYR A 90 -3.16 27.33 4.76
C TYR A 90 -3.57 27.98 3.43
N ALA A 91 -4.79 28.52 3.38
CA ALA A 91 -5.30 29.23 2.20
C ALA A 91 -4.44 30.46 1.88
N GLU A 92 -4.06 31.23 2.90
CA GLU A 92 -3.22 32.41 2.71
C GLU A 92 -1.82 32.05 2.21
N ALA A 93 -1.18 31.04 2.81
CA ALA A 93 0.15 30.61 2.43
C ALA A 93 0.20 30.06 1.00
N LEU A 94 -0.82 29.31 0.58
CA LEU A 94 -0.97 28.80 -0.79
C LEU A 94 -1.29 29.93 -1.78
N SER A 95 -2.19 30.85 -1.42
CA SER A 95 -2.59 31.98 -2.26
C SER A 95 -1.42 32.93 -2.53
N LYS A 96 -0.62 33.24 -1.50
CA LYS A 96 0.57 34.08 -1.61
C LYS A 96 1.77 33.38 -2.24
N ARG A 97 1.65 32.10 -2.60
CA ARG A 97 2.78 31.22 -3.00
C ARG A 97 3.93 31.28 -1.99
N ALA A 98 3.60 31.45 -0.71
CA ALA A 98 4.59 31.46 0.37
C ALA A 98 5.13 30.05 0.65
N VAL A 99 4.35 29.03 0.30
CA VAL A 99 4.67 27.60 0.29
C VAL A 99 4.23 26.95 -1.02
N GLY A 100 4.98 25.94 -1.49
CA GLY A 100 4.64 25.18 -2.69
C GLY A 100 3.63 24.06 -2.42
N ALA A 101 3.66 23.49 -1.20
CA ALA A 101 2.74 22.44 -0.77
C ALA A 101 2.55 22.47 0.75
N ILE A 102 1.44 21.90 1.21
CA ILE A 102 1.14 21.70 2.63
C ILE A 102 0.95 20.20 2.88
N PHE A 103 1.67 19.68 3.87
CA PHE A 103 1.54 18.31 4.35
C PHE A 103 0.83 18.31 5.70
N ASP A 104 -0.29 17.62 5.75
CA ASP A 104 -1.10 17.44 6.96
C ASP A 104 -1.88 16.13 6.84
N GLU A 105 -2.55 15.73 7.90
CA GLU A 105 -3.34 14.51 7.89
C GLU A 105 -4.56 14.67 6.96
N ILE A 106 -4.86 13.60 6.23
CA ILE A 106 -5.97 13.53 5.27
C ILE A 106 -7.30 14.09 5.83
N PRO A 107 -7.76 13.77 7.05
CA PRO A 107 -9.02 14.32 7.55
C PRO A 107 -9.01 15.86 7.70
N TYR A 108 -7.87 16.46 8.05
CA TYR A 108 -7.75 17.92 8.16
C TYR A 108 -7.73 18.60 6.80
N LEU A 109 -7.00 18.04 5.83
CA LEU A 109 -7.00 18.55 4.47
C LEU A 109 -8.38 18.44 3.81
N ARG A 110 -9.12 17.35 4.05
CA ARG A 110 -10.51 17.22 3.60
C ARG A 110 -11.42 18.27 4.23
N LEU A 111 -11.27 18.51 5.54
CA LEU A 111 -12.04 19.53 6.24
C LEU A 111 -11.72 20.95 5.72
N PHE A 112 -10.45 21.24 5.48
CA PHE A 112 -9.99 22.49 4.88
C PHE A 112 -10.60 22.70 3.48
N LEU A 113 -10.55 21.70 2.61
CA LEU A 113 -11.13 21.79 1.27
C LEU A 113 -12.66 21.96 1.31
N ALA A 114 -13.33 21.21 2.18
CA ALA A 114 -14.77 21.34 2.38
C ALA A 114 -15.18 22.73 2.88
N ARG A 115 -14.39 23.31 3.80
CA ARG A 115 -14.61 24.66 4.34
C ARG A 115 -14.26 25.75 3.34
N SER A 116 -13.25 25.52 2.50
CA SER A 116 -12.79 26.51 1.53
C SER A 116 -13.77 26.72 0.37
N GLY A 117 -14.63 25.74 0.05
CA GLY A 117 -15.60 25.81 -1.05
C GLY A 117 -15.00 25.91 -2.46
N ASN A 118 -13.67 26.04 -2.58
CA ASN A 118 -12.95 26.38 -3.81
C ASN A 118 -12.00 25.25 -4.23
N CYS A 119 -12.56 24.11 -4.64
CA CYS A 119 -11.79 22.96 -5.10
C CYS A 119 -11.04 23.17 -6.42
N ALA A 120 -11.35 24.26 -7.16
CA ALA A 120 -10.62 24.62 -8.37
C ALA A 120 -9.24 25.23 -8.08
N GLN A 121 -9.04 25.82 -6.90
CA GLN A 121 -7.76 26.47 -6.55
C GLN A 121 -6.79 25.53 -5.84
N TYR A 122 -7.28 24.47 -5.21
CA TYR A 122 -6.48 23.60 -4.37
C TYR A 122 -6.60 22.16 -4.83
N LYS A 123 -5.46 21.51 -5.07
CA LYS A 123 -5.39 20.11 -5.48
C LYS A 123 -4.73 19.28 -4.39
N MET A 124 -5.42 18.24 -3.92
CA MET A 124 -4.91 17.34 -2.88
C MET A 124 -4.15 16.17 -3.50
N ASN A 125 -2.83 16.21 -3.50
CA ASN A 125 -2.03 15.09 -4.00
C ASN A 125 -1.97 13.97 -2.96
N THR A 126 -3.04 13.18 -2.84
CA THR A 126 -3.04 11.96 -2.00
C THR A 126 -2.87 10.72 -2.87
N PRO A 127 -1.92 9.83 -2.56
CA PRO A 127 -1.80 8.55 -3.25
C PRO A 127 -2.99 7.64 -2.93
N GLY A 128 -3.74 7.22 -3.96
CA GLY A 128 -4.88 6.29 -3.83
C GLY A 128 -6.22 6.93 -3.46
N LEU A 129 -6.27 8.25 -3.26
CA LEU A 129 -7.51 9.00 -3.12
C LEU A 129 -7.59 10.02 -4.26
N GLY A 130 -8.50 9.78 -5.20
CA GLY A 130 -8.77 10.69 -6.31
C GLY A 130 -9.04 12.10 -5.82
N THR A 131 -8.49 13.09 -6.53
CA THR A 131 -8.70 14.50 -6.25
C THR A 131 -10.08 14.90 -6.72
N THR A 132 -11.10 14.62 -5.94
CA THR A 132 -12.43 15.02 -6.38
C THR A 132 -13.26 15.50 -5.20
N CYS A 133 -13.65 16.77 -5.30
CA CYS A 133 -14.88 17.26 -4.70
C CYS A 133 -16.13 16.70 -5.42
N SER A 134 -16.03 15.50 -5.99
CA SER A 134 -17.02 14.82 -6.81
C SER A 134 -16.83 13.32 -6.64
N ASN A 135 -17.90 12.57 -6.39
CA ASN A 135 -17.83 11.12 -6.38
C ASN A 135 -17.60 10.63 -7.82
N GLU A 136 -16.37 10.37 -8.24
CA GLU A 136 -16.06 9.65 -9.49
C GLU A 136 -14.75 8.87 -9.29
N PRO A 137 -14.66 7.57 -9.63
CA PRO A 137 -13.44 6.81 -9.51
C PRO A 137 -12.49 7.18 -10.66
N ASP A 138 -11.37 7.85 -10.35
CA ASP A 138 -10.26 8.01 -11.30
C ASP A 138 -9.82 6.61 -11.83
N PRO A 139 -9.42 6.50 -13.11
CA PRO A 139 -8.91 5.25 -13.67
C PRO A 139 -7.54 4.97 -13.05
N SER A 140 -7.55 4.35 -11.87
CA SER A 140 -6.37 3.81 -11.23
C SER A 140 -5.75 2.80 -12.17
N ASN A 141 -4.58 3.14 -12.72
CA ASN A 141 -3.68 2.19 -13.38
C ASN A 141 -3.57 0.95 -12.49
N SER A 142 -4.21 -0.13 -12.91
CA SER A 142 -4.44 -1.35 -12.14
C SER A 142 -3.12 -2.09 -11.88
N LEU A 143 -2.40 -1.65 -10.86
CA LEU A 143 -1.06 -2.12 -10.48
C LEU A 143 -1.04 -3.41 -9.66
N THR A 144 -2.11 -4.20 -9.69
CA THR A 144 -2.25 -5.36 -8.79
C THR A 144 -2.33 -6.70 -9.48
N LEU A 145 -2.65 -6.76 -10.78
CA LEU A 145 -2.82 -8.03 -11.50
C LEU A 145 -1.79 -8.24 -12.62
N ASP A 146 -1.48 -7.21 -13.40
CA ASP A 146 -0.49 -7.33 -14.48
C ASP A 146 0.96 -7.43 -13.97
N SER A 147 1.32 -6.62 -12.97
CA SER A 147 2.70 -6.61 -12.42
C SER A 147 3.04 -7.82 -11.54
N PHE A 148 2.06 -8.67 -11.21
CA PHE A 148 2.23 -9.78 -10.27
C PHE A 148 2.18 -11.17 -10.91
N TRP A 149 2.15 -11.24 -12.23
CA TRP A 149 2.06 -12.51 -12.96
C TRP A 149 3.26 -13.45 -12.69
N GLY A 150 4.46 -12.88 -12.51
CA GLY A 150 5.67 -13.65 -12.18
C GLY A 150 5.58 -14.40 -10.84
N LEU A 151 4.95 -13.79 -9.83
CA LEU A 151 4.80 -14.41 -8.51
C LEU A 151 3.77 -15.55 -8.56
N PHE A 152 2.68 -15.36 -9.30
CA PHE A 152 1.65 -16.37 -9.53
C PHE A 152 2.20 -17.59 -10.31
N LEU A 153 3.08 -17.34 -11.29
CA LEU A 153 3.67 -18.39 -12.12
C LEU A 153 4.67 -19.25 -11.31
N ILE A 154 5.49 -18.64 -10.45
CA ILE A 154 6.45 -19.37 -9.59
C ILE A 154 5.72 -20.16 -8.51
N THR A 155 4.77 -19.54 -7.79
CA THR A 155 4.00 -20.22 -6.74
C THR A 155 3.10 -21.32 -7.30
N GLY A 156 2.52 -21.11 -8.48
CA GLY A 156 1.77 -22.12 -9.23
C GLY A 156 2.64 -23.31 -9.64
N ALA A 157 3.81 -23.07 -10.23
CA ALA A 157 4.71 -24.14 -10.67
C ALA A 157 5.20 -25.03 -9.51
N VAL A 158 5.58 -24.42 -8.38
CA VAL A 158 6.01 -25.16 -7.18
C VAL A 158 4.86 -25.98 -6.59
N SER A 159 3.64 -25.43 -6.57
CA SER A 159 2.45 -26.13 -6.08
C SER A 159 2.08 -27.33 -6.97
N ILE A 160 2.14 -27.16 -8.30
CA ILE A 160 1.87 -28.23 -9.27
C ILE A 160 2.92 -29.34 -9.17
N LEU A 161 4.21 -29.00 -9.01
CA LEU A 161 5.28 -29.97 -8.81
C LEU A 161 5.09 -30.77 -7.52
N ALA A 162 4.78 -30.10 -6.40
CA ALA A 162 4.54 -30.78 -5.12
C ALA A 162 3.32 -31.72 -5.18
N PHE A 163 2.22 -31.27 -5.81
CA PHE A 163 1.03 -32.08 -5.99
C PHE A 163 1.28 -33.28 -6.92
N SER A 164 2.02 -33.07 -8.02
CA SER A 164 2.40 -34.13 -8.96
C SER A 164 3.24 -35.22 -8.30
N ILE A 165 4.26 -34.84 -7.53
CA ILE A 165 5.09 -35.77 -6.76
C ILE A 165 4.22 -36.55 -5.76
N PHE A 166 3.28 -35.88 -5.08
CA PHE A 166 2.39 -36.55 -4.14
C PHE A 166 1.45 -37.54 -4.83
N LEU A 167 0.82 -37.16 -5.94
CA LEU A 167 -0.06 -38.03 -6.72
C LEU A 167 0.71 -39.27 -7.21
N PHE A 168 1.94 -39.07 -7.68
CA PHE A 168 2.82 -40.14 -8.12
C PHE A 168 3.14 -41.12 -6.98
N LEU A 169 3.52 -40.61 -5.81
CA LEU A 169 3.79 -41.44 -4.62
C LEU A 169 2.52 -42.17 -4.11
N PHE A 170 1.36 -41.55 -4.24
CA PHE A 170 0.08 -42.17 -3.88
C PHE A 170 -0.30 -43.31 -4.82
N LEU A 171 -0.19 -43.10 -6.14
CA LEU A 171 -0.43 -44.13 -7.15
C LEU A 171 0.58 -45.28 -7.05
N SER A 172 1.85 -44.97 -6.79
CA SER A 172 2.88 -46.00 -6.59
C SER A 172 2.63 -46.84 -5.33
N ARG A 173 2.06 -46.26 -4.27
CA ARG A 173 1.75 -46.99 -3.04
C ARG A 173 0.44 -47.77 -3.08
N ASN A 174 -0.56 -47.30 -3.83
CA ASN A 174 -1.87 -47.95 -3.96
C ASN A 174 -2.07 -48.76 -5.26
N GLY A 175 -1.13 -48.67 -6.21
CA GLY A 175 -1.18 -49.36 -7.50
C GLY A 175 -0.52 -50.75 -7.52
N HIS A 176 -0.10 -51.26 -6.36
CA HIS A 176 0.31 -52.66 -6.18
C HIS A 176 -0.86 -53.42 -5.53
N VAL A 177 -1.92 -53.66 -6.31
CA VAL A 177 -2.97 -54.67 -6.07
C VAL A 177 -3.14 -55.44 -7.36
#